data_AF-A0A067D8Z4-F1
#
_entry.id   AF-A0A067D8Z4-F1
#
_cell.length_a   1.000
_cell.length_b   1.000
_cell.length_c   1.000
_cell.angle_alpha   90.00
_cell.angle_beta   90.00
_cell.angle_gamma   90.00
#
_symmetry.space_group_name_H-M   'P 1'
#
loop_
_entity.id
_entity.type
_entity.pdbx_description
1 polymer ?
#
loop_
_entity_poly.entity_id
_entity_poly.type
_entity_poly.pdbx_seq_one_letter_code
_entity_poly.pdbx_strand_id
1 'polypeptide(L)'
;MIYPCLFSGNLCYKFTLTRMEAKFFRFLKIVGVGYKARAEAEGRLLYLKLGYVHDVELTVPPAVRVFCLKNNVVCCCGLDKHRVHQFAASVRSCKPPEPFKGKGIMYTDEVIKKKVGKKKSK
;
A
#
# COMPACT_ATOMS: atom_id res chain seq x y z
N MET A 1 -6.51 23.14 -51.93
CA MET A 1 -6.89 23.80 -50.67
C MET A 1 -6.10 23.12 -49.55
N ILE A 2 -4.86 23.53 -49.33
CA ILE A 2 -4.45 24.51 -48.30
C ILE A 2 -4.84 24.01 -46.90
N TYR A 3 -3.89 23.34 -46.23
CA TYR A 3 -3.89 23.22 -44.77
C TYR A 3 -3.61 24.58 -44.14
N PRO A 4 -4.16 24.84 -42.95
CA PRO A 4 -3.29 25.23 -41.84
C PRO A 4 -3.60 24.38 -40.59
N CYS A 5 -2.61 23.67 -40.04
CA CYS A 5 -1.75 24.14 -38.94
C CYS A 5 -2.49 24.43 -37.63
N LEU A 6 -2.38 23.50 -36.67
CA LEU A 6 -1.94 23.80 -35.30
C LEU A 6 -1.38 22.54 -34.65
N PHE A 7 -0.15 22.25 -35.07
CA PHE A 7 0.81 21.42 -34.35
C PHE A 7 1.24 22.24 -33.12
N SER A 8 0.64 21.97 -31.97
CA SER A 8 1.06 22.55 -30.69
C SER A 8 1.31 21.44 -29.69
N GLY A 9 2.54 21.39 -29.19
CA GLY A 9 2.91 20.58 -28.04
C GLY A 9 3.62 19.29 -28.38
N ASN A 10 4.93 19.42 -28.60
CA ASN A 10 5.88 18.33 -28.52
C ASN A 10 5.76 17.58 -27.19
N LEU A 11 5.14 16.41 -27.20
CA LEU A 11 5.67 15.26 -26.47
C LEU A 11 5.73 14.09 -27.46
N CYS A 12 6.82 14.06 -28.22
CA CYS A 12 7.29 12.84 -28.83
C CYS A 12 7.67 11.90 -27.69
N TYR A 13 6.71 11.08 -27.24
CA TYR A 13 6.99 9.99 -26.32
C TYR A 13 7.86 9.00 -27.08
N LYS A 14 9.19 9.19 -27.03
CA LYS A 14 10.14 8.12 -27.28
C LYS A 14 9.85 7.05 -26.24
N PHE A 15 8.95 6.13 -26.57
CA PHE A 15 8.71 4.92 -25.81
C PHE A 15 9.93 4.01 -26.07
N THR A 16 11.06 4.37 -25.45
CA THR A 16 12.14 3.42 -25.25
C THR A 16 11.51 2.25 -24.51
N LEU A 17 11.52 1.07 -25.16
CA LEU A 17 11.11 -0.20 -24.59
C LEU A 17 12.01 -0.53 -23.39
N THR A 18 11.82 0.17 -22.28
CA THR A 18 12.37 -0.20 -21.00
C THR A 18 11.50 -1.33 -20.49
N ARG A 19 12.03 -2.54 -20.57
CA ARG A 19 11.55 -3.73 -19.85
C ARG A 19 11.03 -3.31 -18.46
N MET A 20 9.71 -3.30 -18.30
CA MET A 20 9.03 -2.78 -17.10
C MET A 20 9.09 -3.84 -16.01
N GLU A 21 10.24 -3.93 -15.34
CA GLU A 21 10.40 -4.77 -14.17
C GLU A 21 9.89 -4.04 -12.92
N ALA A 22 9.21 -4.77 -12.04
CA ALA A 22 8.81 -4.24 -10.74
C ALA A 22 10.07 -3.92 -9.94
N LYS A 23 10.34 -2.64 -9.71
CA LYS A 23 11.57 -2.17 -9.04
C LYS A 23 11.40 -1.96 -7.55
N PHE A 24 10.19 -1.65 -7.09
CA PHE A 24 9.97 -1.26 -5.70
C PHE A 24 8.91 -2.12 -5.04
N PHE A 25 9.25 -2.58 -3.83
CA PHE A 25 8.42 -3.43 -3.00
C PHE A 25 8.35 -2.83 -1.60
N ARG A 26 7.13 -2.79 -1.04
CA ARG A 26 6.92 -2.44 0.37
C ARG A 26 6.05 -3.49 1.02
N PHE A 27 6.56 -4.07 2.09
CA PHE A 27 5.85 -5.07 2.87
C PHE A 27 5.22 -4.41 4.09
N LEU A 28 3.93 -4.69 4.25
CA LEU A 28 3.10 -4.26 5.36
C LEU A 28 2.70 -5.51 6.14
N LYS A 29 2.92 -5.48 7.45
CA LYS A 29 2.53 -6.53 8.37
C LYS A 29 1.35 -6.06 9.19
N ILE A 30 0.33 -6.92 9.27
CA ILE A 30 -0.87 -6.69 10.06
C ILE A 30 -0.74 -7.50 11.35
N VAL A 31 -0.87 -6.81 12.48
CA VAL A 31 -0.78 -7.42 13.81
C VAL A 31 -2.09 -7.16 14.55
N GLY A 32 -2.81 -8.23 14.86
CA GLY A 32 -4.06 -8.18 15.62
C GLY A 32 -4.82 -9.49 15.51
N VAL A 33 -5.74 -9.71 16.46
CA VAL A 33 -6.61 -10.88 16.45
C VAL A 33 -7.83 -10.54 15.58
N GLY A 34 -8.13 -11.38 14.60
CA GLY A 34 -9.22 -11.16 13.65
C GLY A 34 -8.94 -10.17 12.54
N TYR A 35 -7.72 -9.60 12.47
CA TYR A 35 -7.35 -8.72 11.38
C TYR A 35 -6.93 -9.52 10.15
N LYS A 36 -7.45 -9.16 8.98
CA LYS A 36 -7.20 -9.85 7.73
C LYS A 36 -7.14 -8.86 6.58
N ALA A 37 -6.17 -9.02 5.69
CA ALA A 37 -6.18 -8.39 4.38
C ALA A 37 -6.63 -9.39 3.32
N ARG A 38 -7.48 -8.93 2.41
CA ARG A 38 -7.88 -9.63 1.20
C ARG A 38 -7.62 -8.70 0.02
N ALA A 39 -6.79 -9.13 -0.92
CA ALA A 39 -6.63 -8.46 -2.19
C ALA A 39 -7.55 -9.14 -3.20
N GLU A 40 -8.07 -8.35 -4.15
CA GLU A 40 -8.73 -8.88 -5.34
C GLU A 40 -7.71 -9.58 -6.25
N ALA A 41 -8.17 -10.54 -7.07
CA ALA A 41 -7.30 -11.28 -7.99
C ALA A 41 -6.57 -10.36 -8.99
N GLU A 42 -7.17 -9.22 -9.34
CA GLU A 42 -6.55 -8.21 -10.21
C GLU A 42 -5.54 -7.31 -9.48
N GLY A 43 -5.54 -7.33 -8.14
CA GLY A 43 -4.68 -6.49 -7.31
C GLY A 43 -5.03 -4.99 -7.36
N ARG A 44 -6.23 -4.65 -7.84
CA ARG A 44 -6.76 -3.28 -7.96
C ARG A 44 -7.56 -2.82 -6.74
N LEU A 45 -8.16 -3.76 -6.02
CA LEU A 45 -8.89 -3.51 -4.79
C LEU A 45 -8.24 -4.26 -3.62
N LEU A 46 -8.13 -3.57 -2.50
CA LEU A 46 -7.66 -4.13 -1.23
C LEU A 46 -8.73 -3.93 -0.16
N TYR A 47 -9.17 -5.05 0.41
CA TYR A 47 -10.11 -5.12 1.52
C TYR A 47 -9.37 -5.41 2.82
N LEU A 48 -9.63 -4.60 3.85
CA LEU A 48 -9.02 -4.73 5.17
C LEU A 48 -10.10 -4.95 6.24
N LYS A 49 -10.01 -6.08 6.94
CA LYS A 49 -10.72 -6.32 8.19
C LYS A 49 -9.83 -5.88 9.34
N LEU A 50 -10.14 -4.74 9.97
CA LEU A 50 -9.34 -4.14 11.05
C LEU A 50 -10.12 -4.06 12.38
N GLY A 51 -11.21 -4.81 12.49
CA GLY A 51 -12.12 -4.76 13.65
C GLY A 51 -13.14 -3.61 13.60
N TYR A 52 -13.32 -3.00 12.42
CA TYR A 52 -14.50 -2.19 12.12
C TYR A 52 -15.69 -3.09 11.80
N VAL A 53 -16.91 -2.53 11.88
CA VAL A 53 -18.15 -3.26 11.55
C VAL A 53 -18.20 -3.65 10.07
N HIS A 54 -17.74 -2.75 9.20
CA HIS A 54 -17.61 -2.98 7.77
C HIS A 54 -16.14 -3.12 7.38
N ASP A 55 -15.89 -3.81 6.26
CA ASP A 55 -14.55 -3.95 5.70
C ASP A 55 -14.12 -2.62 5.06
N VAL A 56 -12.85 -2.25 5.24
CA VAL A 56 -12.31 -1.03 4.63
C VAL A 56 -11.82 -1.38 3.22
N GLU A 57 -12.44 -0.78 2.22
CA GLU A 57 -12.06 -0.91 0.82
C GLU A 57 -11.10 0.22 0.40
N LEU A 58 -9.98 -0.15 -0.20
CA LEU A 58 -8.99 0.78 -0.73
C LEU A 58 -8.77 0.50 -2.22
N THR A 59 -9.00 1.53 -3.03
CA THR A 59 -8.72 1.52 -4.47
C THR A 59 -7.24 1.74 -4.72
N VAL A 60 -6.62 0.82 -5.46
CA VAL A 60 -5.20 0.86 -5.80
C VAL A 60 -5.02 1.65 -7.12
N PRO A 61 -4.12 2.64 -7.18
CA PRO A 61 -3.82 3.33 -8.43
C PRO A 61 -3.17 2.38 -9.45
N PRO A 62 -3.37 2.58 -10.76
CA PRO A 62 -2.97 1.61 -11.80
C PRO A 62 -1.45 1.36 -11.89
N ALA A 63 -0.63 2.26 -11.33
CA ALA A 63 0.83 2.13 -11.29
C ALA A 63 1.35 1.24 -10.14
N VAL A 64 0.46 0.79 -9.25
CA VAL A 64 0.79 -0.05 -8.09
C VAL A 64 -0.07 -1.31 -8.16
N ARG A 65 0.51 -2.45 -7.80
CA ARG A 65 -0.21 -3.70 -7.59
C ARG A 65 -0.05 -4.13 -6.16
N VAL A 66 -1.09 -4.77 -5.62
CA VAL A 66 -1.07 -5.29 -4.26
C VAL A 66 -1.23 -6.80 -4.27
N PHE A 67 -0.38 -7.47 -3.51
CA PHE A 67 -0.40 -8.91 -3.33
C PHE A 67 -0.57 -9.24 -1.85
N CYS A 68 -1.49 -10.14 -1.54
CA CYS A 68 -1.60 -10.73 -0.21
C CYS A 68 -0.87 -12.07 -0.21
N LEU A 69 0.33 -12.11 0.38
CA LEU A 69 1.11 -13.34 0.54
C LEU A 69 0.49 -14.23 1.63
N LYS A 70 0.09 -13.60 2.74
CA LYS A 70 -0.62 -14.20 3.86
C LYS A 70 -1.71 -13.23 4.28
N ASN A 71 -2.72 -13.71 5.01
CA ASN A 71 -3.80 -12.87 5.52
C ASN A 71 -3.28 -11.71 6.41
N ASN A 72 -2.06 -11.84 6.94
CA ASN A 72 -1.40 -10.87 7.81
C ASN A 72 -0.25 -10.11 7.12
N VAL A 73 0.08 -10.40 5.86
CA VAL A 73 1.21 -9.78 5.15
C VAL A 73 0.77 -9.33 3.76
N VAL A 74 0.85 -8.03 3.55
CA VAL A 74 0.50 -7.36 2.30
C VAL A 74 1.78 -6.83 1.66
N CYS A 75 1.94 -7.06 0.37
CA CYS A 75 3.03 -6.55 -0.44
C CYS A 75 2.49 -5.56 -1.46
N CYS A 76 3.00 -4.33 -1.44
CA CYS A 76 2.73 -3.32 -2.47
C CYS A 76 3.92 -3.28 -3.43
N CYS A 77 3.68 -3.53 -4.71
CA CYS A 77 4.68 -3.58 -5.77
C CYS A 77 4.40 -2.51 -6.82
N GLY A 78 5.41 -1.91 -7.41
CA GLY A 78 5.20 -0.97 -8.51
C GLY A 78 6.48 -0.49 -9.18
N LEU A 79 6.30 0.33 -10.21
CA LEU A 79 7.39 0.98 -10.95
C LEU A 79 7.86 2.26 -10.25
N ASP A 80 6.93 3.01 -9.65
CA ASP A 80 7.18 4.32 -9.04
C ASP A 80 7.31 4.24 -7.53
N LYS A 81 8.48 4.63 -7.00
CA LYS A 81 8.73 4.68 -5.55
C LYS A 81 7.69 5.54 -4.82
N HIS A 82 7.44 6.75 -5.28
CA HIS A 82 6.54 7.69 -4.61
C HIS A 82 5.11 7.15 -4.50
N ARG A 83 4.57 6.58 -5.59
CA ARG A 83 3.21 6.04 -5.60
C ARG A 83 3.06 4.81 -4.71
N VAL A 84 4.04 3.90 -4.72
CA VAL A 84 4.05 2.74 -3.82
C VAL A 84 4.07 3.18 -2.36
N HIS A 85 4.91 4.18 -2.01
CA HIS A 85 4.99 4.68 -0.64
C HIS A 85 3.74 5.45 -0.21
N GLN A 86 3.17 6.25 -1.11
CA GLN A 86 1.93 6.97 -0.84
C GLN A 86 0.78 5.98 -0.57
N PHE A 87 0.63 4.97 -1.41
CA PHE A 87 -0.39 3.94 -1.20
C PHE A 87 -0.17 3.16 0.11
N ALA A 88 1.07 2.74 0.38
CA ALA A 88 1.40 2.07 1.63
C ALA A 88 1.15 2.94 2.87
N ALA A 89 1.39 4.25 2.77
CA ALA A 89 1.07 5.21 3.82
C ALA A 89 -0.45 5.35 4.04
N SER A 90 -1.25 5.40 2.96
CA SER A 90 -2.71 5.40 3.05
C SER A 90 -3.22 4.14 3.76
N VAL A 91 -2.71 2.96 3.40
CA VAL A 91 -3.05 1.69 4.07
C VAL A 91 -2.68 1.73 5.56
N ARG A 92 -1.49 2.23 5.90
CA ARG A 92 -1.04 2.39 7.29
C ARG A 92 -1.94 3.35 8.09
N SER A 93 -2.40 4.43 7.46
CA SER A 93 -3.21 5.46 8.11
C SER A 93 -4.56 4.94 8.61
N CYS A 94 -5.11 3.87 7.99
CA CYS A 94 -6.36 3.25 8.41
C CYS A 94 -6.30 2.70 9.85
N LYS A 95 -5.17 2.09 10.24
CA LYS A 95 -4.95 1.60 11.60
C LYS A 95 -3.48 1.67 11.98
N PRO A 96 -3.00 2.83 12.47
CA PRO A 96 -1.61 2.97 12.86
C PRO A 96 -1.26 2.05 14.03
N PRO A 97 0.02 1.67 14.18
CA PRO A 97 0.45 0.78 15.24
C PRO A 97 0.32 1.44 16.62
N GLU A 98 -0.38 0.78 17.54
CA GLU A 98 -0.54 1.28 18.91
C GLU A 98 0.77 1.20 19.71
N PRO A 99 1.16 2.24 20.48
CA PRO A 99 2.42 2.28 21.22
C PRO A 99 2.52 1.31 22.40
N PHE A 100 1.41 0.70 22.84
CA PHE A 100 1.40 -0.26 23.96
C PHE A 100 1.35 -1.70 23.48
N LYS A 101 0.33 -2.06 22.68
CA LYS A 101 0.09 -3.44 22.23
C LYS A 101 0.69 -3.75 20.86
N GLY A 102 1.18 -2.73 20.13
CA GLY A 102 1.72 -2.91 18.78
C GLY A 102 0.71 -3.47 17.78
N LYS A 103 -0.59 -3.35 18.06
CA LYS A 103 -1.67 -3.79 17.16
C LYS A 103 -1.86 -2.74 16.07
N GLY A 104 -2.15 -3.19 14.85
CA GLY A 104 -2.35 -2.34 13.68
C GLY A 104 -1.52 -2.79 12.48
N ILE A 105 -1.36 -1.86 11.54
CA ILE A 105 -0.59 -2.06 10.31
C ILE A 105 0.77 -1.39 10.49
N MET A 106 1.84 -2.16 10.32
CA MET A 106 3.21 -1.68 10.42
C MET A 106 4.00 -2.07 9.18
N TYR A 107 5.08 -1.34 8.90
CA TYR A 107 6.07 -1.83 7.94
C TYR A 107 6.82 -3.02 8.53
N THR A 108 7.27 -3.94 7.70
CA THR A 108 8.09 -5.09 8.16
C THR A 108 9.38 -4.65 8.84
N ASP A 109 9.94 -3.52 8.40
CA ASP A 109 11.26 -3.04 8.80
C ASP A 109 11.17 -2.00 9.93
N GLU A 110 9.96 -1.68 10.41
CA GLU A 110 9.74 -0.65 11.42
C GLU A 110 9.81 -1.21 12.85
N VAL A 111 10.69 -0.63 13.67
CA VAL A 111 10.79 -0.94 15.10
C VAL A 111 9.85 -0.05 15.90
N ILE A 112 8.78 -0.63 16.44
CA ILE A 112 7.81 0.08 17.27
C ILE A 112 8.38 0.27 18.68
N LYS A 113 8.56 1.52 19.09
CA LYS A 113 8.91 1.88 20.48
C LYS A 113 7.72 1.59 21.39
N LYS A 114 7.73 0.43 22.05
CA LYS A 114 6.70 0.04 23.01
C LYS A 114 6.86 0.85 24.30
N LYS A 115 5.83 1.57 24.71
CA LYS A 115 5.79 2.16 26.05
C LYS A 115 5.45 1.05 27.04
N VAL A 116 6.19 1.01 28.15
CA VAL A 116 5.92 0.08 29.25
C VAL A 116 4.49 0.35 29.72
N GLY A 117 3.60 -0.63 29.59
CA GLY A 117 2.23 -0.51 30.09
C GLY A 117 2.22 -0.27 31.60
N LYS A 118 1.06 0.16 32.14
CA LYS A 118 0.86 0.16 33.61
C LYS A 118 1.25 -1.22 34.13
N LYS A 119 2.38 -1.31 34.85
CA LYS A 119 2.66 -2.45 35.72
C LYS A 119 1.47 -2.50 36.68
N LYS A 120 0.59 -3.50 36.51
CA LYS A 120 -0.32 -3.84 37.61
C LYS A 120 0.62 -4.29 38.72
N SER A 121 0.80 -3.44 39.73
CA SER A 121 1.36 -3.88 41.01
C SER A 121 0.44 -5.02 41.45
N LYS A 122 1.01 -6.21 41.52
CA LYS A 122 0.36 -7.31 42.21
C LYS A 122 0.51 -7.06 43.70
#